data_AF-A0A1H2H7Y0-F1
#
_entry.id   AF-A0A1H2H7Y0-F1
#
_cell.length_a   1.000
_cell.length_b   1.000
_cell.length_c   1.000
_cell.angle_alpha   90.00
_cell.angle_beta   90.00
_cell.angle_gamma   90.00
#
_symmetry.space_group_name_H-M   'P 1'
#
loop_
_entity.id
_entity.type
_entity.pdbx_description
1 polymer ?
#
loop_
_entity_poly.entity_id
_entity_poly.type
_entity_poly.pdbx_seq_one_letter_code
_entity_poly.pdbx_strand_id
1 'polypeptide(L)' 'MRISKPHVEHSRTKANHPQTTGICERFHKTILQEFYQVAFRRKIYQSFEELQVDLDDWINY' A
#
# COMPACT_ATOMS: atom_id res chain seq x y z
N MET A 1 21.38 -13.35 15.80
CA MET A 1 21.14 -12.05 15.14
C MET A 1 19.72 -11.62 15.45
N ARG A 2 19.53 -10.69 16.40
CA ARG A 2 18.20 -10.21 16.82
C ARG A 2 17.76 -9.11 15.84
N ILE A 3 16.75 -9.39 15.02
CA ILE A 3 16.08 -8.35 14.26
C ILE A 3 15.18 -7.61 15.27
N SER A 4 15.59 -6.41 15.65
CA SER A 4 14.76 -5.48 16.42
C SER A 4 13.53 -5.13 15.58
N LYS A 5 12.37 -5.69 15.92
CA LYS A 5 11.09 -5.23 15.37
C LYS A 5 10.95 -3.74 15.74
N PRO A 6 10.68 -2.83 14.80
CA PRO A 6 10.29 -1.47 15.17
C PRO A 6 9.05 -1.57 16.06
N HIS A 7 9.05 -0.80 17.15
CA HIS A 7 7.95 -0.70 18.09
C HIS A 7 6.80 0.05 17.40
N VAL A 8 6.15 -0.61 16.43
CA VAL A 8 4.98 -0.10 15.73
C VAL A 8 3.82 -0.28 16.69
N GLU A 9 3.47 0.78 17.40
CA GLU A 9 2.29 0.83 18.24
C GLU A 9 1.04 0.70 17.36
N HIS A 10 0.41 -0.47 17.40
CA HIS A 10 -0.81 -0.73 16.65
C HIS A 10 -2.00 -0.10 17.40
N SER A 11 -2.31 1.16 17.12
CA SER A 11 -3.49 1.82 17.68
C SER A 11 -4.73 1.48 16.87
N ARG A 12 -5.74 0.86 17.50
CA ARG A 12 -7.05 0.64 16.88
C ARG A 12 -7.80 1.96 16.84
N THR A 13 -7.94 2.52 15.64
CA THR A 13 -8.74 3.73 15.43
C THR A 13 -10.23 3.37 15.57
N LYS A 14 -11.00 4.14 16.34
CA LYS A 14 -12.47 3.99 16.39
C LYS A 14 -13.03 4.19 14.97
N ALA A 15 -14.00 3.37 14.57
CA ALA A 15 -14.71 3.55 13.31
C ALA A 15 -15.26 5.00 13.23
N ASN A 16 -15.12 5.65 12.07
CA ASN A 16 -15.50 7.05 11.80
C ASN A 16 -14.62 8.12 12.48
N HIS A 17 -13.30 7.93 12.58
CA HIS A 17 -12.38 9.00 13.00
C HIS A 17 -11.80 9.76 11.79
N PRO A 18 -12.29 10.98 11.46
CA PRO A 18 -12.08 11.62 10.16
C PRO A 18 -10.61 11.84 9.78
N GLN A 19 -9.76 12.05 10.79
CA GLN A 19 -8.37 12.47 10.59
C GLN A 19 -7.46 11.28 10.23
N THR A 20 -7.69 10.11 10.82
CA THR A 20 -6.87 8.90 10.61
C THR A 20 -7.45 8.01 9.52
N THR A 21 -8.78 7.89 9.42
CA THR A 21 -9.42 7.11 8.35
C THR A 21 -9.20 7.77 6.98
N GLY A 22 -9.17 9.10 6.94
CA GLY A 22 -8.98 9.84 5.68
C GLY A 22 -7.60 9.67 5.04
N ILE A 23 -6.52 9.43 5.81
CA ILE A 23 -5.19 9.22 5.22
C ILE A 23 -5.12 7.86 4.53
N CYS A 24 -5.55 6.79 5.21
CA CYS A 24 -5.61 5.47 4.61
C CYS A 24 -6.53 5.44 3.39
N GLU A 25 -7.70 6.07 3.47
CA GLU A 25 -8.63 6.15 2.34
C GLU A 25 -8.03 6.94 1.15
N ARG A 26 -7.35 8.06 1.42
CA ARG A 26 -6.66 8.82 0.36
C ARG A 26 -5.54 8.01 -0.26
N PHE A 27 -4.72 7.34 0.56
CA PHE A 27 -3.66 6.47 0.07
C PHE A 27 -4.21 5.33 -0.80
N HIS A 28 -5.29 4.65 -0.38
CA HIS A 28 -5.95 3.62 -1.19
C HIS A 28 -6.49 4.15 -2.52
N LYS A 29 -6.96 5.40 -2.55
CA LYS A 29 -7.36 6.04 -3.83
C LYS A 29 -6.15 6.35 -4.70
N THR A 30 -5.07 6.87 -4.14
CA THR A 30 -3.82 7.18 -4.86
C THR A 30 -3.23 5.91 -5.50
N ILE A 31 -2.99 4.85 -4.70
CA ILE A 31 -2.45 3.58 -5.23
C ILE A 31 -3.35 2.97 -6.30
N LEU A 32 -4.68 3.12 -6.18
CA LEU A 32 -5.61 2.65 -7.20
C LEU A 32 -5.47 3.42 -8.52
N GLN A 33 -5.45 4.75 -8.47
CA GLN A 33 -5.42 5.59 -9.67
C GLN A 33 -4.05 5.60 -10.34
N GLU A 34 -2.98 5.68 -9.54
CA GLU A 34 -1.62 5.91 -10.05
C GLU A 34 -0.89 4.60 -10.35
N PHE A 35 -1.06 3.58 -9.52
CA PHE A 35 -0.39 2.28 -9.71
C PHE A 35 -1.32 1.28 -10.40
N TYR A 36 -2.38 0.80 -9.74
CA TYR A 36 -3.13 -0.38 -10.21
C TYR A 36 -3.76 -0.17 -11.59
N GLN A 37 -4.40 0.98 -11.83
CA GLN A 37 -4.99 1.25 -13.15
C GLN A 37 -3.97 1.30 -14.28
N VAL A 38 -2.75 1.79 -14.01
CA VAL A 38 -1.70 1.89 -15.01
C VAL A 38 -1.04 0.52 -15.20
N ALA A 39 -0.68 -0.15 -14.12
CA ALA A 39 -0.06 -1.47 -14.10
C ALA A 39 -0.89 -2.50 -14.88
N PHE A 40 -2.17 -2.64 -14.54
CA PHE A 40 -3.03 -3.65 -15.19
C PHE A 40 -3.41 -3.31 -16.63
N ARG A 41 -3.25 -2.06 -17.09
CA ARG A 41 -3.38 -1.72 -18.51
C ARG A 41 -2.13 -2.01 -19.32
N ARG A 42 -0.95 -2.02 -18.68
CA ARG A 42 0.35 -2.14 -19.37
C ARG A 42 0.91 -3.55 -19.34
N LYS A 43 0.59 -4.34 -18.31
CA LYS A 43 1.20 -5.64 -18.05
C LYS A 43 0.16 -6.62 -17.52
N ILE A 44 0.19 -7.85 -18.05
CA ILE A 44 -0.59 -8.97 -17.52
C ILE A 44 0.32 -9.75 -16.58
N TYR A 45 0.04 -9.65 -15.29
CA TYR A 45 0.77 -10.35 -14.24
C TYR A 45 0.40 -11.83 -14.23
N GLN A 46 1.41 -12.71 -14.21
CA GLN A 46 1.18 -14.16 -14.15
C GLN A 46 1.19 -14.69 -12.71
N SER A 47 1.75 -13.93 -11.77
CA SER A 47 1.75 -14.27 -10.36
C SER A 47 1.63 -13.03 -9.48
N PHE A 48 1.32 -13.26 -8.20
CA PHE A 48 1.20 -12.18 -7.22
C PHE A 48 2.56 -11.55 -6.90
N GLU A 49 3.62 -12.34 -6.89
CA GLU A 49 5.00 -11.91 -6.63
C GLU A 49 5.46 -10.89 -7.67
N GLU A 50 5.09 -11.08 -8.93
CA GLU A 50 5.41 -10.14 -10.00
C GLU A 50 4.73 -8.77 -9.81
N LEU A 51 3.48 -8.78 -9.34
CA LEU A 51 2.77 -7.54 -8.98
C LEU A 51 3.37 -6.89 -7.73
N GLN A 52 3.81 -7.70 -6.76
CA GLN A 52 4.45 -7.22 -5.54
C GLN A 52 5.76 -6.50 -5.82
N VAL A 53 6.61 -7.04 -6.71
CA VAL A 53 7.88 -6.39 -7.11
C VAL A 53 7.62 -5.03 -7.76
N ASP A 54 6.71 -4.95 -8.73
CA ASP A 54 6.39 -3.69 -9.40
C ASP A 54 5.79 -2.66 -8.41
N LEU A 55 5.01 -3.14 -7.43
CA LEU A 55 4.43 -2.26 -6.40
C LEU A 55 5.51 -1.74 -5.45
N ASP A 56 6.42 -2.60 -5.01
CA ASP A 56 7.53 -2.22 -4.13
C ASP A 56 8.44 -1.19 -4.83
N ASP A 57 8.74 -1.39 -6.11
CA ASP A 57 9.49 -0.43 -6.93
C ASP A 57 8.74 0.92 -7.04
N TRP A 58 7.42 0.90 -7.22
CA TRP A 58 6.61 2.12 -7.29
C TRP A 58 6.56 2.90 -5.96
N ILE A 59 6.49 2.21 -4.82
CA ILE A 59 6.47 2.84 -3.49
C ILE A 59 7.82 3.49 -3.16
N ASN A 60 8.93 2.94 -3.66
CA ASN A 60 10.28 3.43 -3.38
C ASN A 60 10.75 4.55 -4.33
N TYR A 61 9.95 4.92 -5.33
CA TYR A 61 10.23 6.00 -6.30
C TYR A 61 9.78 7.37 -5.77
#